data_AF-H3H398-F1
#
_entry.id   AF-H3H398-F1
#
_cell.length_a   1.000
_cell.length_b   1.000
_cell.length_c   1.000
_cell.angle_alpha   90.00
_cell.angle_beta   90.00
_cell.angle_gamma   90.00
#
_symmetry.space_group_name_H-M   'P 1'
#
loop_
_entity.id
_entity.type
_entity.pdbx_description
1 polymer ?
#
loop_
_entity_poly.entity_id
_entity_poly.type
_entity_poly.pdbx_seq_one_letter_code
_entity_poly.pdbx_strand_id
1 'polypeptide(L)'
;MSSPSSSPTSSRRHTGGLTNRLKHLVSKEKRRFSSDGFDLDLTYVTQRLVALGYPAEKIEGIYRNHYRDVFRFFEQRHPGQYRVYNLCVERRYAPDDKFHGRVAEFGFEDHSPPPLTMLLPFCRDVHAWLQANPENVVAVHCKAGKGRTGVMLTAYMLYARMWRSARGSLEFFAAARSLKLQGVTILSQRRFVGYFGEMCRRSESADDLEVLGPFEDEEARERAMPLADYHAQWLQETQDLASPRGVIGSNPRPHAEPVLPARVHLVLVAVVLCGVTTHKKTNTSAADWRVRVEVGAIRPRAAVYDLPGSFQRQRRPGADDDTKEEVVELEMRCNRVLVWDEVKVELRRRTGGTLGNFWFHTAFVPRVGDHVELALAKSEIDKVAKDAKHGHKKFSPEFAVRLRFDVATPQDLAKAAADTPA
;
A
#
# COMPACT_ATOMS: atom_id res chain seq x y z
N MET A 1 21.90 -17.67 -69.18
CA MET A 1 20.54 -17.86 -68.64
C MET A 1 20.64 -18.78 -67.43
N SER A 2 20.14 -18.31 -66.29
CA SER A 2 19.64 -19.06 -65.12
C SER A 2 20.60 -19.98 -64.32
N SER A 3 20.98 -19.52 -63.12
CA SER A 3 21.12 -20.33 -61.88
C SER A 3 19.70 -20.71 -61.35
N PRO A 4 19.46 -21.33 -60.16
CA PRO A 4 20.35 -21.95 -59.14
C PRO A 4 19.78 -23.24 -58.46
N SER A 5 20.55 -23.89 -57.56
CA SER A 5 19.98 -24.33 -56.27
C SER A 5 21.08 -24.49 -55.20
N SER A 6 21.19 -23.51 -54.31
CA SER A 6 21.92 -23.60 -53.04
C SER A 6 20.90 -23.60 -51.90
N SER A 7 21.07 -24.54 -50.98
CA SER A 7 20.31 -24.68 -49.74
C SER A 7 20.54 -23.49 -48.79
N PRO A 8 19.50 -22.86 -48.22
CA PRO A 8 19.70 -21.85 -47.20
C PRO A 8 19.71 -22.47 -45.80
N THR A 9 20.79 -22.20 -45.08
CA THR A 9 20.93 -22.34 -43.64
C THR A 9 19.91 -21.45 -42.91
N SER A 10 19.19 -22.04 -41.95
CA SER A 10 18.24 -21.34 -41.08
C SER A 10 18.99 -20.34 -40.17
N SER A 11 18.84 -19.05 -40.46
CA SER A 11 19.29 -17.97 -39.59
C SER A 11 18.32 -17.78 -38.41
N ARG A 12 18.81 -18.00 -37.19
CA ARG A 12 18.14 -17.58 -35.95
C ARG A 12 17.95 -16.06 -35.99
N ARG A 13 16.70 -15.61 -36.14
CA ARG A 13 16.36 -14.18 -36.06
C ARG A 13 16.55 -13.65 -34.64
N HIS A 14 17.43 -12.66 -34.49
CA HIS A 14 17.60 -11.82 -33.32
C HIS A 14 16.35 -10.95 -33.07
N THR A 15 15.40 -11.43 -32.25
CA THR A 15 14.26 -10.63 -31.75
C THR A 15 14.36 -10.29 -30.25
N GLY A 16 15.35 -10.84 -29.53
CA GLY A 16 15.51 -10.67 -28.08
C GLY A 16 15.98 -9.28 -27.64
N GLY A 17 16.72 -8.55 -28.47
CA GLY A 17 17.35 -7.28 -28.06
C GLY A 17 16.37 -6.11 -27.85
N LEU A 18 15.35 -5.99 -28.71
CA LEU A 18 14.36 -4.91 -28.64
C LEU A 18 13.31 -5.15 -27.55
N THR A 19 12.90 -6.40 -27.37
CA THR A 19 11.90 -6.80 -26.36
C THR A 19 12.47 -6.67 -24.94
N ASN A 20 13.74 -7.04 -24.72
CA ASN A 20 14.41 -6.83 -23.42
C ASN A 20 14.54 -5.34 -23.08
N ARG A 21 14.90 -4.48 -24.05
CA ARG A 21 14.93 -3.02 -23.84
C ARG A 21 13.56 -2.46 -23.41
N LEU A 22 12.47 -2.93 -24.00
CA LEU A 22 11.11 -2.50 -23.62
C LEU A 22 10.68 -3.02 -22.24
N LYS A 23 11.06 -4.25 -21.88
CA LYS A 23 10.86 -4.82 -20.53
C LYS A 23 11.63 -4.02 -19.47
N HIS A 24 12.88 -3.63 -19.76
CA HIS A 24 13.67 -2.76 -18.87
C HIS A 24 13.02 -1.38 -18.67
N LEU A 25 12.44 -0.80 -19.72
CA LEU A 25 11.70 0.46 -19.66
C LEU A 25 10.44 0.39 -18.78
N VAL A 26 9.75 -0.75 -18.74
CA VAL A 26 8.54 -0.93 -17.91
C VAL A 26 8.87 -1.36 -16.48
N SER A 27 9.94 -2.12 -16.26
CA SER A 27 10.44 -2.37 -14.91
C SER A 27 11.05 -1.13 -14.27
N LYS A 28 11.53 -0.17 -15.08
CA LYS A 28 12.19 1.07 -14.63
C LYS A 28 13.25 0.78 -13.57
N GLU A 29 12.97 1.16 -12.33
CA GLU A 29 13.86 1.17 -11.17
C GLU A 29 13.67 -0.06 -10.26
N LYS A 30 12.92 -1.08 -10.71
CA LYS A 30 12.73 -2.33 -9.97
C LYS A 30 13.90 -3.30 -10.21
N ARG A 31 14.24 -4.08 -9.18
CA ARG A 31 15.22 -5.16 -9.34
C ARG A 31 14.60 -6.28 -10.17
N ARG A 32 15.34 -6.71 -11.20
CA ARG A 32 14.99 -7.83 -12.06
C ARG A 32 15.85 -9.03 -11.68
N PHE A 33 15.29 -10.21 -11.85
CA PHE A 33 16.00 -11.47 -11.76
C PHE A 33 16.58 -11.79 -13.14
N SER A 34 17.90 -11.96 -13.26
CA SER A 34 18.61 -12.11 -14.54
C SER A 34 19.59 -13.29 -14.59
N SER A 35 19.34 -14.38 -13.87
CA SER A 35 20.19 -15.59 -13.84
C SER A 35 19.46 -16.84 -14.37
N ASP A 36 20.21 -17.94 -14.56
CA ASP A 36 19.71 -19.25 -15.04
C ASP A 36 18.92 -19.20 -16.36
N GLY A 37 19.23 -18.22 -17.22
CA GLY A 37 18.53 -18.00 -18.49
C GLY A 37 17.18 -17.30 -18.37
N PHE A 38 16.82 -16.76 -17.21
CA PHE A 38 15.63 -15.94 -17.00
C PHE A 38 15.97 -14.45 -16.94
N ASP A 39 15.09 -13.61 -17.49
CA ASP A 39 15.09 -12.15 -17.29
C ASP A 39 13.66 -11.71 -16.93
N LEU A 40 13.38 -11.70 -15.63
CA LEU A 40 12.05 -11.48 -15.08
C LEU A 40 12.02 -10.27 -14.14
N ASP A 41 10.94 -9.50 -14.21
CA ASP A 41 10.55 -8.52 -13.20
C ASP A 41 10.08 -9.25 -11.92
N LEU A 42 11.03 -9.86 -11.23
CA LEU A 42 10.88 -10.75 -10.08
C LEU A 42 11.96 -10.38 -9.06
N THR A 43 11.61 -10.37 -7.78
CA THR A 43 12.56 -10.17 -6.69
C THR A 43 12.20 -11.09 -5.54
N TYR A 44 13.18 -11.85 -5.05
CA TYR A 44 13.13 -12.44 -3.72
C TYR A 44 13.26 -11.32 -2.69
N VAL A 45 12.16 -10.99 -2.02
CA VAL A 45 12.15 -10.05 -0.89
C VAL A 45 12.81 -10.70 0.33
N THR A 46 12.56 -11.99 0.51
CA THR A 46 13.37 -12.93 1.31
C THR A 46 13.57 -14.19 0.48
N GLN A 47 14.25 -15.21 1.02
CA GLN A 47 14.38 -16.50 0.33
C GLN A 47 13.03 -17.14 -0.03
N ARG A 48 11.98 -16.84 0.75
CA ARG A 48 10.66 -17.48 0.64
C ARG A 48 9.52 -16.56 0.21
N LEU A 49 9.77 -15.24 0.20
CA LEU A 49 8.80 -14.22 -0.21
C LEU A 49 9.22 -13.60 -1.54
N VAL A 50 8.44 -13.82 -2.59
CA VAL A 50 8.73 -13.33 -3.95
C VAL A 50 7.74 -12.22 -4.35
N ALA A 51 8.27 -11.09 -4.82
CA ALA A 51 7.51 -10.01 -5.44
C ALA A 51 7.65 -10.05 -6.95
N LEU A 52 6.52 -10.10 -7.67
CA LEU A 52 6.48 -10.30 -9.13
C LEU A 52 5.65 -9.20 -9.81
N GLY A 53 6.09 -8.77 -10.99
CA GLY A 53 5.24 -8.00 -11.93
C GLY A 53 4.27 -8.90 -12.70
N TYR A 54 3.10 -8.39 -13.09
CA TYR A 54 2.02 -9.21 -13.68
C TYR A 54 2.50 -10.22 -14.76
N PRO A 55 2.23 -11.52 -14.59
CA PRO A 55 2.54 -12.53 -15.61
C PRO A 55 1.51 -12.43 -16.75
N ALA A 56 1.95 -11.91 -17.89
CA ALA A 56 1.09 -11.61 -19.03
C ALA A 56 1.10 -12.72 -20.10
N GLU A 57 -0.04 -12.95 -20.74
CA GLU A 57 -0.20 -14.00 -21.77
C GLU A 57 -0.27 -13.49 -23.21
N LYS A 58 -0.68 -12.24 -23.39
CA LYS A 58 -0.91 -11.62 -24.72
C LYS A 58 0.26 -10.69 -25.08
N ILE A 59 0.06 -9.80 -26.06
CA ILE A 59 1.04 -8.77 -26.51
C ILE A 59 1.66 -7.98 -25.35
N GLU A 60 0.98 -7.89 -24.19
CA GLU A 60 1.56 -7.30 -22.99
C GLU A 60 2.83 -7.99 -22.46
N GLY A 61 3.07 -9.26 -22.80
CA GLY A 61 4.31 -9.99 -22.50
C GLY A 61 5.54 -9.48 -23.28
N ILE A 62 5.34 -8.60 -24.27
CA ILE A 62 6.44 -7.88 -24.95
C ILE A 62 7.11 -6.89 -23.99
N TYR A 63 6.36 -6.34 -23.02
CA TYR A 63 6.87 -5.35 -22.07
C TYR A 63 6.70 -5.73 -20.58
N ARG A 64 6.02 -6.84 -20.28
CA ARG A 64 5.94 -7.48 -18.94
C ARG A 64 6.56 -8.89 -18.97
N ASN A 65 6.57 -9.56 -17.82
CA ASN A 65 6.93 -10.97 -17.76
C ASN A 65 5.91 -11.79 -18.56
N HIS A 66 6.39 -12.66 -19.45
CA HIS A 66 5.52 -13.59 -20.15
C HIS A 66 5.15 -14.73 -19.19
N TYR A 67 3.87 -15.13 -19.13
CA TYR A 67 3.39 -16.17 -18.20
C TYR A 67 4.21 -17.45 -18.29
N ARG A 68 4.50 -17.93 -19.52
CA ARG A 68 5.31 -19.15 -19.73
C ARG A 68 6.70 -19.06 -19.10
N ASP A 69 7.33 -17.90 -19.08
CA ASP A 69 8.66 -17.72 -18.49
C ASP A 69 8.57 -17.76 -16.96
N VAL A 70 7.54 -17.14 -16.39
CA VAL A 70 7.28 -17.17 -14.94
C VAL A 70 6.90 -18.56 -14.47
N PHE A 71 6.04 -19.25 -15.21
CA PHE A 71 5.67 -20.64 -14.95
C PHE A 71 6.90 -21.55 -15.01
N ARG A 72 7.69 -21.48 -16.09
CA ARG A 72 8.94 -22.25 -16.21
C ARG A 72 9.92 -21.95 -15.07
N PHE A 73 10.03 -20.69 -14.66
CA PHE A 73 10.88 -20.30 -13.53
C PHE A 73 10.48 -21.03 -12.24
N PHE A 74 9.19 -21.03 -11.89
CA PHE A 74 8.73 -21.70 -10.69
C PHE A 74 8.80 -23.23 -10.80
N GLU A 75 8.48 -23.82 -11.95
CA GLU A 75 8.64 -25.27 -12.14
C GLU A 75 10.11 -25.71 -12.08
N GLN A 76 11.05 -24.87 -12.53
CA GLN A 76 12.47 -25.19 -12.50
C GLN A 76 13.10 -24.98 -11.13
N ARG A 77 12.73 -23.93 -10.39
CA ARG A 77 13.38 -23.57 -9.11
C ARG A 77 12.62 -24.02 -7.87
N HIS A 78 11.30 -24.22 -7.96
CA HIS A 78 10.40 -24.51 -6.84
C HIS A 78 9.34 -25.57 -7.21
N PRO A 79 9.71 -26.72 -7.81
CA PRO A 79 8.73 -27.68 -8.33
C PRO A 79 7.74 -28.13 -7.24
N GLY A 80 6.45 -27.82 -7.43
CA GLY A 80 5.39 -28.14 -6.47
C GLY A 80 5.40 -27.32 -5.17
N GLN A 81 6.38 -26.44 -4.96
CA GLN A 81 6.65 -25.75 -3.69
C GLN A 81 6.39 -24.24 -3.75
N TYR A 82 5.58 -23.77 -4.70
CA TYR A 82 5.20 -22.36 -4.81
C TYR A 82 3.69 -22.15 -4.80
N ARG A 83 3.26 -21.03 -4.21
CA ARG A 83 1.89 -20.53 -4.26
C ARG A 83 1.85 -19.09 -4.75
N VAL A 84 0.95 -18.78 -5.67
CA VAL A 84 0.85 -17.46 -6.32
C VAL A 84 -0.33 -16.68 -5.76
N TYR A 85 -0.14 -15.41 -5.45
CA TYR A 85 -1.18 -14.51 -4.94
C TYR A 85 -1.42 -13.36 -5.91
N ASN A 86 -2.63 -13.30 -6.45
CA ASN A 86 -3.06 -12.28 -7.39
C ASN A 86 -3.79 -11.15 -6.67
N LEU A 87 -3.22 -9.94 -6.71
CA LEU A 87 -3.80 -8.74 -6.09
C LEU A 87 -4.58 -7.86 -7.07
N CYS A 88 -4.76 -8.30 -8.32
CA CYS A 88 -5.48 -7.56 -9.34
C CYS A 88 -6.98 -7.87 -9.29
N VAL A 89 -7.81 -6.90 -8.89
CA VAL A 89 -9.26 -7.00 -9.09
C VAL A 89 -9.62 -6.91 -10.58
N GLU A 90 -8.80 -6.21 -11.38
CA GLU A 90 -9.03 -5.95 -12.80
C GLU A 90 -8.58 -7.09 -13.73
N ARG A 91 -7.85 -8.08 -13.20
CA ARG A 91 -7.24 -9.17 -13.97
C ARG A 91 -7.22 -10.43 -13.12
N ARG A 92 -8.26 -11.25 -13.26
CA ARG A 92 -8.42 -12.53 -12.56
C ARG A 92 -7.95 -13.69 -13.42
N TYR A 93 -7.59 -14.79 -12.77
CA TYR A 93 -7.30 -16.05 -13.45
C TYR A 93 -8.53 -16.95 -13.41
N ALA A 94 -8.68 -17.85 -14.38
CA ALA A 94 -9.62 -18.94 -14.19
C ALA A 94 -9.07 -19.87 -13.09
N PRO A 95 -9.91 -20.36 -12.15
CA PRO A 95 -9.47 -20.98 -10.89
C PRO A 95 -8.48 -22.14 -11.01
N ASP A 96 -8.39 -22.83 -12.14
CA ASP A 96 -7.52 -24.02 -12.32
C ASP A 96 -6.54 -23.91 -13.50
N ASP A 97 -6.56 -22.81 -14.24
CA ASP A 97 -5.86 -22.72 -15.54
C ASP A 97 -4.38 -22.35 -15.41
N LYS A 98 -3.95 -21.90 -14.24
CA LYS A 98 -2.62 -21.31 -14.03
C LYS A 98 -1.92 -21.93 -12.85
N PHE A 99 -0.61 -22.11 -13.00
CA PHE A 99 0.27 -22.56 -11.91
C PHE A 99 -0.23 -23.85 -11.22
N HIS A 100 -0.84 -24.75 -11.97
CA HIS A 100 -1.43 -25.99 -11.46
C HIS A 100 -2.44 -25.78 -10.31
N GLY A 101 -3.27 -24.72 -10.41
CA GLY A 101 -4.26 -24.38 -9.38
C GLY A 101 -3.67 -23.81 -8.08
N ARG A 102 -2.35 -23.57 -8.01
CA ARG A 102 -1.68 -22.99 -6.83
C ARG A 102 -1.80 -21.46 -6.81
N VAL A 103 -3.01 -20.94 -7.03
CA VAL A 103 -3.29 -19.50 -7.09
C VAL A 103 -4.37 -19.12 -6.09
N ALA A 104 -4.13 -18.06 -5.32
CA ALA A 104 -5.12 -17.43 -4.45
C ALA A 104 -5.37 -15.97 -4.86
N GLU A 105 -6.63 -15.52 -4.80
CA GLU A 105 -7.02 -14.17 -5.20
C GLU A 105 -7.31 -13.27 -4.00
N PHE A 106 -6.60 -12.14 -3.91
CA PHE A 106 -6.78 -11.09 -2.90
C PHE A 106 -6.82 -9.72 -3.60
N GLY A 107 -7.75 -9.59 -4.55
CA GLY A 107 -7.79 -8.47 -5.49
C GLY A 107 -8.33 -7.17 -4.89
N PHE A 108 -7.59 -6.07 -5.05
CA PHE A 108 -8.05 -4.72 -4.71
C PHE A 108 -7.57 -3.67 -5.72
N GLU A 109 -8.20 -2.48 -5.68
CA GLU A 109 -8.00 -1.42 -6.66
C GLU A 109 -6.55 -0.91 -6.72
N ASP A 110 -6.09 -0.61 -7.94
CA ASP A 110 -4.77 -0.02 -8.14
C ASP A 110 -4.68 1.36 -7.49
N HIS A 111 -3.51 1.68 -6.91
CA HIS A 111 -3.25 2.94 -6.20
C HIS A 111 -4.13 3.21 -4.96
N SER A 112 -4.81 2.20 -4.43
CA SER A 112 -5.58 2.27 -3.17
C SER A 112 -5.00 1.30 -2.14
N PRO A 113 -5.25 1.48 -0.82
CA PRO A 113 -5.04 0.43 0.16
C PRO A 113 -6.06 -0.72 -0.02
N PRO A 114 -5.78 -1.93 0.49
CA PRO A 114 -6.77 -3.01 0.55
C PRO A 114 -7.81 -2.74 1.65
N PRO A 115 -8.96 -3.44 1.63
CA PRO A 115 -9.78 -3.58 2.84
C PRO A 115 -8.91 -4.10 3.98
N LEU A 116 -9.02 -3.53 5.17
CA LEU A 116 -8.22 -3.95 6.32
C LEU A 116 -8.52 -5.42 6.68
N THR A 117 -9.78 -5.82 6.53
CA THR A 117 -10.27 -7.20 6.72
C THR A 117 -9.65 -8.21 5.76
N MET A 118 -9.04 -7.78 4.65
CA MET A 118 -8.35 -8.64 3.68
C MET A 118 -6.95 -9.05 4.15
N LEU A 119 -6.28 -8.22 4.96
CA LEU A 119 -4.88 -8.45 5.33
C LEU A 119 -4.73 -9.72 6.18
N LEU A 120 -5.64 -9.97 7.11
CA LEU A 120 -5.53 -11.09 8.05
C LEU A 120 -5.71 -12.45 7.35
N PRO A 121 -6.78 -12.71 6.56
CA PRO A 121 -6.90 -13.96 5.80
C PRO A 121 -5.74 -14.18 4.81
N PHE A 122 -5.22 -13.11 4.19
CA PHE A 122 -4.02 -13.21 3.35
C PHE A 122 -2.81 -13.70 4.15
N CYS A 123 -2.55 -13.09 5.32
CA CYS A 123 -1.40 -13.46 6.15
C CYS A 123 -1.53 -14.90 6.66
N ARG A 124 -2.75 -15.33 7.06
CA ARG A 124 -3.03 -16.72 7.47
C ARG A 124 -2.74 -17.72 6.37
N ASP A 125 -3.21 -17.47 5.14
CA ASP A 125 -2.98 -18.36 3.99
C ASP A 125 -1.48 -18.47 3.68
N VAL A 126 -0.79 -17.33 3.59
CA VAL A 126 0.67 -17.29 3.40
C VAL A 126 1.40 -18.03 4.51
N HIS A 127 1.05 -17.79 5.77
CA HIS A 127 1.68 -18.43 6.91
C HIS A 127 1.49 -19.94 6.89
N ALA A 128 0.25 -20.41 6.70
CA ALA A 128 -0.07 -21.83 6.62
C ALA A 128 0.70 -22.53 5.49
N TRP A 129 0.78 -21.92 4.31
CA TRP A 129 1.57 -22.46 3.20
C TRP A 129 3.06 -22.54 3.54
N LEU A 130 3.64 -21.50 4.13
CA LEU A 130 5.06 -21.48 4.46
C LEU A 130 5.41 -22.39 5.65
N GLN A 131 4.49 -22.64 6.58
CA GLN A 131 4.71 -23.58 7.68
C GLN A 131 4.57 -25.04 7.24
N ALA A 132 3.81 -25.33 6.18
CA ALA A 132 3.61 -26.69 5.70
C ALA A 132 4.88 -27.37 5.17
N ASN A 133 5.84 -26.59 4.65
CA ASN A 133 7.13 -27.11 4.18
C ASN A 133 8.18 -25.97 4.20
N PRO A 134 9.40 -26.18 4.74
CA PRO A 134 10.46 -25.16 4.75
C PRO A 134 10.89 -24.69 3.35
N GLU A 135 10.77 -25.53 2.33
CA GLU A 135 11.09 -25.21 0.93
C GLU A 135 9.97 -24.44 0.23
N ASN A 136 8.79 -24.32 0.86
CA ASN A 136 7.69 -23.59 0.23
C ASN A 136 8.03 -22.11 0.08
N VAL A 137 7.67 -21.55 -1.07
CA VAL A 137 7.77 -20.11 -1.37
C VAL A 137 6.40 -19.55 -1.75
N VAL A 138 6.22 -18.25 -1.54
CA VAL A 138 5.04 -17.51 -2.03
C VAL A 138 5.44 -16.44 -3.04
N ALA A 139 4.64 -16.29 -4.08
CA ALA A 139 4.83 -15.29 -5.12
C ALA A 139 3.64 -14.34 -5.18
N VAL A 140 3.83 -13.10 -4.76
CA VAL A 140 2.77 -12.09 -4.71
C VAL A 140 2.95 -11.11 -5.86
N HIS A 141 1.88 -10.89 -6.63
CA HIS A 141 1.92 -9.96 -7.75
C HIS A 141 0.70 -9.04 -7.82
N CYS A 142 0.91 -7.91 -8.48
CA CYS A 142 -0.15 -7.04 -8.96
C CYS A 142 0.18 -6.66 -10.41
N LYS A 143 -0.23 -5.49 -10.89
CA LYS A 143 0.16 -5.01 -12.23
C LYS A 143 1.67 -4.78 -12.39
N ALA A 144 2.30 -4.16 -11.38
CA ALA A 144 3.69 -3.71 -11.44
C ALA A 144 4.59 -4.27 -10.33
N GLY A 145 4.05 -5.05 -9.39
CA GLY A 145 4.83 -5.65 -8.31
C GLY A 145 5.43 -4.65 -7.31
N LYS A 146 4.76 -3.52 -7.05
CA LYS A 146 5.29 -2.41 -6.24
C LYS A 146 4.36 -2.01 -5.08
N GLY A 147 3.33 -1.21 -5.33
CA GLY A 147 2.45 -0.68 -4.27
C GLY A 147 1.62 -1.76 -3.58
N ARG A 148 0.66 -2.36 -4.29
CA ARG A 148 -0.22 -3.42 -3.76
C ARG A 148 0.57 -4.61 -3.18
N THR A 149 1.53 -5.13 -3.97
CA THR A 149 2.42 -6.21 -3.56
C THR A 149 3.19 -5.87 -2.29
N GLY A 150 3.73 -4.65 -2.20
CA GLY A 150 4.44 -4.20 -1.02
C GLY A 150 3.54 -4.15 0.21
N VAL A 151 2.31 -3.65 0.10
CA VAL A 151 1.36 -3.65 1.23
C VAL A 151 1.14 -5.06 1.78
N MET A 152 0.83 -6.03 0.91
CA MET A 152 0.53 -7.39 1.38
C MET A 152 1.77 -8.10 1.94
N LEU A 153 2.93 -7.99 1.29
CA LEU A 153 4.17 -8.60 1.78
C LEU A 153 4.66 -7.95 3.09
N THR A 154 4.51 -6.65 3.24
CA THR A 154 4.88 -5.96 4.49
C THR A 154 3.92 -6.29 5.63
N ALA A 155 2.62 -6.41 5.35
CA ALA A 155 1.66 -6.95 6.30
C ALA A 155 2.05 -8.37 6.74
N TYR A 156 2.43 -9.26 5.81
CA TYR A 156 2.90 -10.60 6.19
C TYR A 156 4.19 -10.57 7.02
N MET A 157 5.16 -9.70 6.69
CA MET A 157 6.38 -9.55 7.48
C MET A 157 6.10 -9.05 8.90
N LEU A 158 5.08 -8.21 9.10
CA LEU A 158 4.61 -7.81 10.43
C LEU A 158 3.93 -8.98 11.14
N TYR A 159 3.02 -9.67 10.45
CA TYR A 159 2.31 -10.85 10.96
C TYR A 159 3.32 -11.90 11.42
N ALA A 160 4.20 -12.38 10.55
CA ALA A 160 5.18 -13.41 10.86
C ALA A 160 6.34 -12.95 11.78
N ARG A 161 6.25 -11.74 12.35
CA ARG A 161 7.29 -11.12 13.18
C ARG A 161 8.67 -11.24 12.53
N MET A 162 8.76 -10.87 11.26
CA MET A 162 10.04 -10.62 10.56
C MET A 162 10.52 -9.20 10.84
N TRP A 163 9.59 -8.28 11.04
CA TRP A 163 9.80 -6.89 11.44
C TRP A 163 8.78 -6.53 12.53
N ARG A 164 9.12 -5.66 13.48
CA ARG A 164 8.14 -5.21 14.48
C ARG A 164 7.41 -3.95 14.06
N SER A 165 8.09 -3.00 13.40
CA SER A 165 7.43 -1.76 12.96
C SER A 165 7.02 -1.80 11.49
N ALA A 166 5.91 -1.10 11.20
CA ALA A 166 5.48 -0.87 9.83
C ALA A 166 6.56 -0.17 9.00
N ARG A 167 7.35 0.73 9.61
CA ARG A 167 8.47 1.39 8.92
C ARG A 167 9.53 0.37 8.52
N GLY A 168 9.98 -0.48 9.44
CA GLY A 168 11.02 -1.47 9.17
C GLY A 168 10.66 -2.39 8.01
N SER A 169 9.46 -2.99 8.06
CA SER A 169 8.97 -3.83 6.97
C SER A 169 8.86 -3.09 5.63
N LEU A 170 8.33 -1.86 5.62
CA LEU A 170 8.19 -1.03 4.42
C LEU A 170 9.53 -0.66 3.79
N GLU A 171 10.52 -0.27 4.59
CA GLU A 171 11.85 0.11 4.11
C GLU A 171 12.66 -1.11 3.67
N PHE A 172 12.53 -2.26 4.36
CA PHE A 172 13.11 -3.51 3.91
C PHE A 172 12.55 -3.93 2.54
N PHE A 173 11.22 -3.89 2.36
CA PHE A 173 10.61 -4.15 1.06
C PHE A 173 11.09 -3.16 -0.02
N ALA A 174 11.28 -1.89 0.33
CA ALA A 174 11.79 -0.88 -0.58
C ALA A 174 13.23 -1.19 -1.03
N ALA A 175 14.08 -1.60 -0.09
CA ALA A 175 15.46 -1.98 -0.33
C ALA A 175 15.59 -3.19 -1.24
N ALA A 176 14.75 -4.20 -1.00
CA ALA A 176 14.65 -5.39 -1.84
C ALA A 176 14.13 -5.04 -3.24
N ARG A 177 12.97 -4.39 -3.35
CA ARG A 177 12.24 -4.32 -4.62
C ARG A 177 12.74 -3.25 -5.57
N SER A 178 13.41 -2.19 -5.09
CA SER A 178 13.77 -1.03 -5.90
C SER A 178 15.23 -0.60 -5.78
N LEU A 179 15.85 -0.32 -6.92
CA LEU A 179 17.20 0.27 -7.02
C LEU A 179 17.28 1.69 -6.44
N LYS A 180 16.16 2.41 -6.36
CA LYS A 180 16.07 3.74 -5.71
C LYS A 180 15.57 3.68 -4.27
N LEU A 181 15.48 2.48 -3.69
CA LEU A 181 14.98 2.27 -2.33
C LEU A 181 13.58 2.86 -2.15
N GLN A 182 12.73 2.72 -3.18
CA GLN A 182 11.33 3.17 -3.16
C GLN A 182 10.40 1.98 -3.39
N GLY A 183 9.81 1.47 -2.32
CA GLY A 183 8.80 0.40 -2.33
C GLY A 183 7.38 0.97 -2.42
N VAL A 184 6.64 0.88 -1.31
CA VAL A 184 5.31 1.48 -1.18
C VAL A 184 5.46 2.98 -0.94
N THR A 185 5.04 3.80 -1.91
CA THR A 185 5.19 5.26 -1.89
C THR A 185 3.88 6.03 -1.76
N ILE A 186 2.74 5.35 -1.88
CA ILE A 186 1.42 5.93 -1.63
C ILE A 186 1.23 5.95 -0.11
N LEU A 187 0.91 7.12 0.43
CA LEU A 187 0.88 7.38 1.87
C LEU A 187 -0.31 6.66 2.50
N SER A 188 -1.45 6.62 1.82
CA SER A 188 -2.60 5.81 2.24
C SER A 188 -2.28 4.32 2.34
N GLN A 189 -1.49 3.77 1.42
CA GLN A 189 -1.05 2.38 1.49
C GLN A 189 -0.14 2.13 2.70
N ARG A 190 0.82 3.03 2.95
CA ARG A 190 1.70 2.96 4.14
C ARG A 190 0.91 3.09 5.44
N ARG A 191 -0.10 3.96 5.49
CA ARG A 191 -0.98 4.13 6.65
C ARG A 191 -1.71 2.84 7.00
N PHE A 192 -2.20 2.10 6.01
CA PHE A 192 -2.87 0.82 6.23
C PHE A 192 -1.93 -0.28 6.72
N VAL A 193 -0.66 -0.28 6.28
CA VAL A 193 0.38 -1.14 6.88
C VAL A 193 0.62 -0.74 8.34
N GLY A 194 0.61 0.56 8.65
CA GLY A 194 0.64 1.07 10.02
C GLY A 194 -0.52 0.59 10.89
N TYR A 195 -1.75 0.65 10.38
CA TYR A 195 -2.94 0.12 11.07
C TYR A 195 -2.80 -1.38 11.37
N PHE A 196 -2.32 -2.16 10.41
CA PHE A 196 -2.09 -3.59 10.61
C PHE A 196 -0.95 -3.87 11.60
N GLY A 197 0.14 -3.10 11.55
CA GLY A 197 1.22 -3.17 12.53
C GLY A 197 0.73 -2.88 13.96
N GLU A 198 -0.13 -1.88 14.12
CA GLU A 198 -0.78 -1.58 15.40
C GLU A 198 -1.68 -2.72 15.89
N MET A 199 -2.42 -3.40 15.00
CA MET A 199 -3.19 -4.59 15.37
C MET A 199 -2.29 -5.73 15.84
N CYS A 200 -1.16 -5.96 15.15
CA CYS A 200 -0.17 -6.96 15.56
C CYS A 200 0.39 -6.61 16.95
N ARG A 201 0.78 -5.36 17.17
CA ARG A 201 1.32 -4.88 18.45
C ARG A 201 0.32 -5.05 19.60
N ARG A 202 -0.95 -4.66 19.40
CA ARG A 202 -2.00 -4.79 20.42
C ARG A 202 -2.32 -6.22 20.82
N SER A 203 -1.93 -7.19 20.01
CA SER A 203 -2.20 -8.60 20.25
C SER A 203 -1.07 -9.27 21.04
N GLU A 204 0.06 -8.58 21.25
CA GLU A 204 1.19 -9.10 22.02
C GLU A 204 0.78 -9.31 23.50
N SER A 205 1.03 -10.51 24.00
CA SER A 205 0.84 -10.88 25.40
C SER A 205 2.01 -10.40 26.26
N ALA A 206 1.87 -10.50 27.60
CA ALA A 206 2.99 -10.23 28.51
C ALA A 206 4.19 -11.16 28.22
N ASP A 207 3.93 -12.45 27.99
CA ASP A 207 4.94 -13.45 27.65
C ASP A 207 5.65 -13.13 26.32
N ASP A 208 4.91 -12.60 25.34
CA ASP A 208 5.51 -12.16 24.07
C ASP A 208 6.49 -11.01 24.31
N LEU A 209 6.14 -10.06 25.17
CA LEU A 209 6.98 -8.89 25.47
C LEU A 209 8.26 -9.27 26.23
N GLU A 210 8.25 -10.33 27.03
CA GLU A 210 9.48 -10.84 27.67
C GLU A 210 10.51 -11.31 26.65
N VAL A 211 10.06 -11.91 25.54
CA VAL A 211 10.92 -12.41 24.46
C VAL A 211 11.26 -11.31 23.45
N LEU A 212 10.28 -10.47 23.10
CA LEU A 212 10.40 -9.45 22.04
C LEU A 212 11.03 -8.14 22.52
N GLY A 213 11.02 -7.90 23.84
CA GLY A 213 11.35 -6.62 24.45
C GLY A 213 10.29 -5.52 24.20
N PRO A 214 10.52 -4.29 24.68
CA PRO A 214 9.63 -3.16 24.45
C PRO A 214 9.49 -2.85 22.96
N PHE A 215 8.28 -2.51 22.51
CA PHE A 215 8.03 -2.18 21.11
C PHE A 215 8.77 -0.90 20.70
N GLU A 216 8.80 0.08 21.59
CA GLU A 216 9.36 1.41 21.37
C GLU A 216 10.86 1.35 21.08
N ASP A 217 11.59 0.44 21.75
CA ASP A 217 13.02 0.24 21.55
C ASP A 217 13.32 -0.32 20.15
N GLU A 218 12.58 -1.35 19.75
CA GLU A 218 12.74 -1.94 18.41
C GLU A 218 12.29 -0.95 17.32
N GLU A 219 11.20 -0.22 17.55
CA GLU A 219 10.76 0.83 16.63
C GLU A 219 11.81 1.94 16.50
N ALA A 220 12.42 2.38 17.59
CA ALA A 220 13.49 3.38 17.57
C ALA A 220 14.71 2.87 16.82
N ARG A 221 15.11 1.61 17.05
CA ARG A 221 16.21 0.94 16.33
C ARG A 221 15.95 0.85 14.83
N GLU A 222 14.78 0.35 14.43
CA GLU A 222 14.37 0.27 13.02
C GLU A 222 14.23 1.66 12.39
N ARG A 223 13.81 2.67 13.17
CA ARG A 223 13.72 4.07 12.70
C ARG A 223 15.10 4.68 12.43
N ALA A 224 16.07 4.41 13.30
CA ALA A 224 17.44 4.89 13.21
C ALA A 224 18.25 4.18 12.10
N MET A 225 17.85 2.97 11.71
CA MET A 225 18.51 2.20 10.65
C MET A 225 18.50 2.95 9.30
N PRO A 226 19.67 3.24 8.71
CA PRO A 226 19.79 3.80 7.36
C PRO A 226 19.26 2.83 6.29
N LEU A 227 18.74 3.39 5.18
CA LEU A 227 18.28 2.59 4.04
C LEU A 227 19.35 1.67 3.43
N ALA A 228 20.63 2.03 3.54
CA ALA A 228 21.75 1.20 3.09
C ALA A 228 21.86 -0.10 3.90
N ASP A 229 21.53 -0.08 5.19
CA ASP A 229 21.62 -1.23 6.08
C ASP A 229 20.48 -2.21 5.81
N TYR A 230 19.27 -1.71 5.56
CA TYR A 230 18.17 -2.54 5.03
C TYR A 230 18.56 -3.26 3.74
N HIS A 231 19.27 -2.57 2.85
CA HIS A 231 19.75 -3.16 1.60
C HIS A 231 20.87 -4.19 1.83
N ALA A 232 21.79 -3.93 2.76
CA ALA A 232 22.83 -4.88 3.15
C ALA A 232 22.23 -6.15 3.76
N GLN A 233 21.24 -6.02 4.64
CA GLN A 233 20.50 -7.16 5.22
C GLN A 233 19.78 -7.96 4.14
N TRP A 234 19.13 -7.31 3.19
CA TRP A 234 18.48 -7.98 2.06
C TRP A 234 19.48 -8.74 1.17
N LEU A 235 20.65 -8.16 0.90
CA LEU A 235 21.70 -8.84 0.12
C LEU A 235 22.20 -10.09 0.86
N GLN A 236 22.46 -9.99 2.16
CA GLN A 236 22.88 -11.12 2.98
C GLN A 236 21.84 -12.25 2.96
N GLU A 237 20.55 -11.91 3.09
CA GLU A 237 19.44 -12.87 3.06
C GLU A 237 19.32 -13.59 1.71
N THR A 238 19.66 -12.95 0.59
CA THR A 238 19.36 -13.44 -0.77
C THR A 238 20.56 -13.90 -1.60
N GLN A 239 21.79 -13.60 -1.17
CA GLN A 239 23.01 -14.02 -1.89
C GLN A 239 23.42 -15.47 -1.62
N ASP A 240 23.06 -16.03 -0.46
CA ASP A 240 23.35 -17.43 -0.10
C ASP A 240 22.08 -18.29 -0.14
N LEU A 241 21.49 -18.45 -1.33
CA LEU A 241 20.34 -19.34 -1.55
C LEU A 241 20.66 -20.83 -1.28
N ALA A 242 21.92 -21.18 -1.03
CA ALA A 242 22.38 -22.55 -0.79
C ALA A 242 22.54 -22.88 0.71
N SER A 243 22.50 -21.88 1.60
CA SER A 243 22.65 -22.06 3.04
C SER A 243 21.36 -21.70 3.78
N PRO A 244 20.74 -22.65 4.52
CA PRO A 244 19.49 -22.39 5.27
C PRO A 244 19.71 -21.57 6.55
N ARG A 245 20.79 -20.80 6.68
CA ARG A 245 21.19 -20.14 7.94
C ARG A 245 21.28 -18.60 7.82
N GLY A 246 20.31 -17.95 8.48
CA GLY A 246 20.26 -16.50 8.79
C GLY A 246 19.70 -15.66 7.64
N VAL A 247 18.81 -14.69 7.86
CA VAL A 247 18.96 -13.63 8.87
C VAL A 247 17.63 -13.08 9.40
N ILE A 248 16.52 -13.10 8.65
CA ILE A 248 15.24 -12.50 9.10
C ILE A 248 14.16 -13.58 9.29
N GLY A 249 13.74 -13.80 10.54
CA GLY A 249 12.72 -14.79 10.89
C GLY A 249 13.23 -16.23 11.02
N SER A 250 14.56 -16.44 11.06
CA SER A 250 15.18 -17.75 11.27
C SER A 250 15.00 -18.29 12.70
N ASN A 251 14.86 -17.38 13.67
CA ASN A 251 14.41 -17.74 15.01
C ASN A 251 12.90 -17.49 15.09
N PRO A 252 12.08 -18.52 15.41
CA PRO A 252 10.67 -18.32 15.65
C PRO A 252 10.49 -17.27 16.75
N ARG A 253 9.92 -16.12 16.38
CA ARG A 253 9.48 -15.11 17.34
C ARG A 253 8.04 -15.43 17.72
N PRO A 254 7.66 -15.22 18.99
CA PRO A 254 6.31 -15.48 19.41
C PRO A 254 5.32 -14.67 18.57
N HIS A 255 4.23 -15.33 18.19
CA HIS A 255 3.26 -14.83 17.24
C HIS A 255 1.87 -14.90 17.86
N ALA A 256 1.34 -13.74 18.22
CA ALA A 256 -0.06 -13.60 18.58
C ALA A 256 -0.90 -13.20 17.37
N GLU A 257 -2.05 -13.85 17.24
CA GLU A 257 -3.00 -13.63 16.15
C GLU A 257 -3.64 -12.23 16.24
N PRO A 258 -3.49 -11.36 15.22
CA PRO A 258 -4.10 -10.05 15.25
C PRO A 258 -5.63 -10.09 15.24
N VAL A 259 -6.26 -9.26 16.07
CA VAL A 259 -7.72 -9.11 16.10
C VAL A 259 -8.17 -7.95 15.20
N LEU A 260 -9.15 -8.22 14.33
CA LEU A 260 -9.78 -7.17 13.53
C LEU A 260 -10.53 -6.18 14.45
N PRO A 261 -10.41 -4.86 14.24
CA PRO A 261 -11.15 -3.90 15.03
C PRO A 261 -12.66 -4.05 14.79
N ALA A 262 -13.45 -3.82 15.83
CA ALA A 262 -14.90 -3.67 15.68
C ALA A 262 -15.22 -2.48 14.78
N ARG A 263 -16.31 -2.56 14.02
CA ARG A 263 -16.76 -1.45 13.17
C ARG A 263 -17.10 -0.23 14.03
N VAL A 264 -16.48 0.90 13.70
CA VAL A 264 -16.76 2.20 14.30
C VAL A 264 -17.51 3.06 13.29
N HIS A 265 -18.74 3.46 13.62
CA HIS A 265 -19.52 4.38 12.82
C HIS A 265 -19.27 5.82 13.30
N LEU A 266 -18.83 6.67 12.39
CA LEU A 266 -18.55 8.08 12.64
C LEU A 266 -19.41 8.95 11.72
N VAL A 267 -19.74 10.15 12.18
CA VAL A 267 -20.46 11.15 11.40
C VAL A 267 -19.53 12.31 11.12
N LEU A 268 -19.12 12.49 9.87
CA LEU A 268 -18.30 13.62 9.46
C LEU A 268 -19.15 14.90 9.52
N VAL A 269 -18.72 15.84 10.36
CA VAL A 269 -19.42 17.12 10.60
C VAL A 269 -18.68 18.32 10.04
N ALA A 270 -17.36 18.22 9.85
CA ALA A 270 -16.60 19.30 9.21
C ALA A 270 -15.31 18.78 8.54
N VAL A 271 -14.94 19.45 7.45
CA VAL A 271 -13.62 19.35 6.83
C VAL A 271 -12.93 20.70 6.98
N VAL A 272 -11.70 20.70 7.49
CA VAL A 272 -10.94 21.91 7.78
C VAL A 272 -9.62 21.87 7.02
N LEU A 273 -9.32 22.94 6.28
CA LEU A 273 -8.03 23.15 5.62
C LEU A 273 -7.21 24.12 6.45
N CYS A 274 -6.04 23.66 6.89
CA CYS A 274 -5.10 24.44 7.69
C CYS A 274 -3.95 24.96 6.81
N GLY A 275 -3.28 26.03 7.25
CA GLY A 275 -2.11 26.58 6.55
C GLY A 275 -2.41 27.14 5.15
N VAL A 276 -3.66 27.43 4.83
CA VAL A 276 -4.10 27.84 3.48
C VAL A 276 -4.10 29.35 3.25
N THR A 277 -4.15 30.15 4.31
CA THR A 277 -4.52 31.58 4.27
C THR A 277 -3.38 32.54 4.01
N THR A 278 -2.14 32.16 4.31
CA THR A 278 -0.95 32.97 4.03
C THR A 278 -0.35 32.69 2.65
N HIS A 279 -0.67 31.54 2.04
CA HIS A 279 -0.10 31.13 0.77
C HIS A 279 -0.98 31.55 -0.43
N LYS A 280 -0.56 32.57 -1.19
CA LYS A 280 -1.31 33.21 -2.29
C LYS A 280 -2.06 32.21 -3.19
N LYS A 281 -1.38 31.21 -3.75
CA LYS A 281 -2.00 30.26 -4.70
C LYS A 281 -3.05 29.35 -4.08
N THR A 282 -2.81 28.88 -2.85
CA THR A 282 -3.76 28.01 -2.16
C THR A 282 -4.96 28.84 -1.72
N ASN A 283 -4.69 29.98 -1.08
CA ASN A 283 -5.69 30.88 -0.52
C ASN A 283 -6.72 31.32 -1.57
N THR A 284 -6.27 31.78 -2.74
CA THR A 284 -7.17 32.30 -3.79
C THR A 284 -8.14 31.26 -4.35
N SER A 285 -7.86 29.95 -4.21
CA SER A 285 -8.71 28.91 -4.81
C SER A 285 -9.36 27.96 -3.81
N ALA A 286 -8.84 27.84 -2.59
CA ALA A 286 -9.27 26.83 -1.63
C ALA A 286 -10.71 27.01 -1.14
N ALA A 287 -11.22 28.24 -1.12
CA ALA A 287 -12.62 28.54 -0.81
C ALA A 287 -13.61 27.79 -1.72
N ASP A 288 -13.23 27.60 -3.00
CA ASP A 288 -14.05 26.96 -4.04
C ASP A 288 -13.80 25.45 -4.19
N TRP A 289 -12.93 24.86 -3.38
CA TRP A 289 -12.69 23.42 -3.47
C TRP A 289 -13.95 22.63 -3.09
N ARG A 290 -14.02 21.40 -3.61
CA ARG A 290 -15.07 20.43 -3.32
C ARG A 290 -14.45 19.20 -2.69
N VAL A 291 -15.24 18.53 -1.86
CA VAL A 291 -14.83 17.30 -1.19
C VAL A 291 -15.77 16.19 -1.58
N ARG A 292 -15.19 15.06 -1.97
CA ARG A 292 -15.90 13.81 -2.18
C ARG A 292 -15.45 12.80 -1.14
N VAL A 293 -16.41 12.10 -0.54
CA VAL A 293 -16.18 11.05 0.45
C VAL A 293 -16.72 9.73 -0.12
N GLU A 294 -15.89 8.69 -0.15
CA GLU A 294 -16.28 7.35 -0.58
C GLU A 294 -16.05 6.37 0.57
N VAL A 295 -17.03 5.54 0.89
CA VAL A 295 -16.95 4.49 1.92
C VAL A 295 -16.78 3.12 1.26
N GLY A 296 -15.86 2.32 1.78
CA GLY A 296 -15.51 0.98 1.29
C GLY A 296 -14.31 0.96 0.34
N ALA A 297 -13.39 0.02 0.56
CA ALA A 297 -12.12 -0.09 -0.19
C ALA A 297 -12.24 -0.74 -1.58
N ILE A 298 -13.34 -1.42 -1.91
CA ILE A 298 -13.57 -2.06 -3.22
C ILE A 298 -14.83 -1.47 -3.88
N ARG A 299 -14.87 -1.43 -5.22
CA ARG A 299 -16.04 -0.98 -5.99
C ARG A 299 -17.07 -2.10 -6.23
N PRO A 300 -18.37 -1.78 -6.32
CA PRO A 300 -18.95 -0.45 -6.07
C PRO A 300 -18.76 -0.02 -4.61
N ARG A 301 -18.56 1.28 -4.39
CA ARG A 301 -18.38 1.84 -3.05
C ARG A 301 -19.65 1.62 -2.24
N ALA A 302 -19.51 1.34 -0.96
CA ALA A 302 -20.64 1.16 -0.04
C ALA A 302 -21.48 2.44 0.10
N ALA A 303 -20.83 3.61 0.08
CA ALA A 303 -21.49 4.89 0.00
C ALA A 303 -20.60 5.93 -0.70
N VAL A 304 -21.21 6.94 -1.33
CA VAL A 304 -20.51 8.03 -2.00
C VAL A 304 -21.23 9.34 -1.73
N TYR A 305 -20.51 10.33 -1.23
CA TYR A 305 -21.02 11.65 -0.90
C TYR A 305 -20.22 12.73 -1.62
N ASP A 306 -20.89 13.59 -2.38
CA ASP A 306 -20.33 14.84 -2.90
C ASP A 306 -20.82 15.99 -2.01
N LEU A 307 -19.92 16.61 -1.25
CA LEU A 307 -20.31 17.56 -0.21
C LEU A 307 -20.71 18.91 -0.84
N PRO A 308 -21.95 19.40 -0.62
CA PRO A 308 -22.50 20.55 -1.37
C PRO A 308 -22.00 21.94 -0.89
N GLY A 309 -21.08 21.99 0.07
CA GLY A 309 -20.61 23.23 0.70
C GLY A 309 -19.43 23.92 0.01
N SER A 310 -19.10 25.11 0.53
CA SER A 310 -17.86 25.84 0.25
C SER A 310 -17.08 26.04 1.54
N PHE A 311 -15.77 26.20 1.42
CA PHE A 311 -14.92 26.49 2.56
C PHE A 311 -15.04 27.96 2.97
N GLN A 312 -15.31 28.20 4.25
CA GLN A 312 -15.44 29.52 4.86
C GLN A 312 -14.29 29.81 5.81
N ARG A 313 -13.83 31.06 5.86
CA ARG A 313 -12.75 31.49 6.75
C ARG A 313 -13.21 31.48 8.20
N GLN A 314 -12.48 30.76 9.04
CA GLN A 314 -12.67 30.72 10.48
C GLN A 314 -11.42 31.29 11.17
N ARG A 315 -11.64 32.00 12.28
CA ARG A 315 -10.59 32.47 13.19
C ARG A 315 -10.68 31.65 14.47
N ARG A 316 -9.56 31.10 14.92
CA ARG A 316 -9.45 30.45 16.23
C ARG A 316 -8.41 31.16 17.08
N PRO A 317 -8.58 31.18 18.42
CA PRO A 317 -7.50 31.52 19.33
C PRO A 317 -6.29 30.60 19.06
N GLY A 318 -5.08 31.17 19.11
CA GLY A 318 -3.84 30.41 19.02
C GLY A 318 -3.77 29.31 20.08
N ALA A 319 -3.05 28.22 19.79
CA ALA A 319 -2.85 27.12 20.73
C ALA A 319 -1.87 27.48 21.86
N ASP A 320 -1.04 28.52 21.66
CA ASP A 320 -0.11 29.05 22.65
C ASP A 320 -0.68 30.30 23.30
N ASP A 321 -0.83 30.27 24.63
CA ASP A 321 -1.34 31.40 25.44
C ASP A 321 -0.44 32.65 25.34
N ASP A 322 0.82 32.47 24.92
CA ASP A 322 1.82 33.53 24.77
C ASP A 322 1.83 34.20 23.37
N THR A 323 1.19 33.62 22.35
CA THR A 323 1.04 34.26 21.03
C THR A 323 -0.43 34.50 20.72
N LYS A 324 -0.87 35.76 20.83
CA LYS A 324 -2.20 36.23 20.39
C LYS A 324 -2.38 36.19 18.85
N GLU A 325 -1.76 35.25 18.15
CA GLU A 325 -1.96 35.10 16.71
C GLU A 325 -3.24 34.29 16.47
N GLU A 326 -4.22 34.93 15.83
CA GLU A 326 -5.42 34.25 15.35
C GLU A 326 -5.04 33.23 14.28
N VAL A 327 -5.26 31.95 14.55
CA VAL A 327 -5.09 30.91 13.53
C VAL A 327 -6.25 31.01 12.57
N VAL A 328 -5.92 31.27 11.30
CA VAL A 328 -6.90 31.39 10.24
C VAL A 328 -6.96 30.10 9.44
N GLU A 329 -8.09 29.41 9.51
CA GLU A 329 -8.38 28.18 8.77
C GLU A 329 -9.57 28.34 7.83
N LEU A 330 -9.73 27.38 6.93
CA LEU A 330 -10.89 27.28 6.04
C LEU A 330 -11.72 26.06 6.45
N GLU A 331 -12.93 26.26 6.93
CA GLU A 331 -13.84 25.20 7.37
C GLU A 331 -15.01 25.04 6.41
N MET A 332 -15.33 23.79 6.07
CA MET A 332 -16.56 23.41 5.40
C MET A 332 -17.36 22.48 6.32
N ARG A 333 -18.50 22.97 6.80
CA ARG A 333 -19.43 22.15 7.58
C ARG A 333 -20.16 21.17 6.68
N CYS A 334 -20.30 19.95 7.17
CA CYS A 334 -20.93 18.84 6.48
C CYS A 334 -22.31 18.60 7.09
N ASN A 335 -23.31 18.29 6.27
CA ASN A 335 -24.61 17.87 6.77
C ASN A 335 -24.56 16.39 7.18
N ARG A 336 -23.84 16.12 8.28
CA ARG A 336 -23.74 14.81 8.97
C ARG A 336 -23.58 13.61 8.03
N VAL A 337 -22.35 13.35 7.59
CA VAL A 337 -22.06 12.26 6.64
C VAL A 337 -21.61 11.00 7.37
N LEU A 338 -22.42 9.94 7.32
CA LEU A 338 -22.11 8.67 7.98
C LEU A 338 -21.00 7.92 7.22
N VAL A 339 -19.96 7.51 7.95
CA VAL A 339 -18.81 6.76 7.44
C VAL A 339 -18.40 5.63 8.39
N TRP A 340 -17.84 4.55 7.84
CA TRP A 340 -17.39 3.37 8.58
C TRP A 340 -16.28 2.65 7.80
N ASP A 341 -15.54 1.76 8.48
CA ASP A 341 -14.44 0.96 7.93
C ASP A 341 -13.45 1.84 7.12
N GLU A 342 -13.17 1.51 5.85
CA GLU A 342 -12.29 2.30 5.00
C GLU A 342 -13.01 3.48 4.34
N VAL A 343 -12.42 4.67 4.47
CA VAL A 343 -12.99 5.90 3.93
C VAL A 343 -11.93 6.60 3.09
N LYS A 344 -12.29 6.92 1.85
CA LYS A 344 -11.51 7.78 0.97
C LYS A 344 -12.07 9.20 0.99
N VAL A 345 -11.21 10.18 1.20
CA VAL A 345 -11.54 11.59 1.03
C VAL A 345 -10.75 12.14 -0.14
N GLU A 346 -11.44 12.80 -1.06
CA GLU A 346 -10.85 13.40 -2.25
C GLU A 346 -11.14 14.91 -2.29
N LEU A 347 -10.07 15.71 -2.34
CA LEU A 347 -10.14 17.15 -2.57
C LEU A 347 -10.13 17.42 -4.08
N ARG A 348 -11.08 18.20 -4.57
CA ARG A 348 -11.30 18.47 -6.00
C ARG A 348 -11.43 19.96 -6.26
N ARG A 349 -11.06 20.40 -7.47
CA ARG A 349 -11.39 21.75 -7.95
C ARG A 349 -12.85 21.78 -8.39
N ARG A 350 -13.50 22.94 -8.27
CA ARG A 350 -14.85 23.18 -8.82
C ARG A 350 -14.94 22.93 -10.32
N THR A 351 -13.87 23.27 -11.06
CA THR A 351 -13.76 23.05 -12.51
C THR A 351 -13.43 21.60 -12.89
N GLY A 352 -13.34 20.69 -11.92
CA GLY A 352 -12.95 19.31 -12.12
C GLY A 352 -11.46 19.05 -11.88
N GLY A 353 -11.14 17.78 -11.63
CA GLY A 353 -9.80 17.30 -11.34
C GLY A 353 -9.47 17.19 -9.84
N THR A 354 -8.72 16.14 -9.51
CA THR A 354 -8.27 15.82 -8.16
C THR A 354 -7.06 16.66 -7.75
N LEU A 355 -7.17 17.35 -6.62
CA LEU A 355 -6.05 18.06 -5.98
C LEU A 355 -5.20 17.11 -5.14
N GLY A 356 -5.88 16.24 -4.40
CA GLY A 356 -5.30 15.35 -3.41
C GLY A 356 -6.35 14.35 -2.94
N ASN A 357 -5.90 13.25 -2.37
CA ASN A 357 -6.80 12.31 -1.72
C ASN A 357 -6.06 11.58 -0.60
N PHE A 358 -6.80 10.94 0.28
CA PHE A 358 -6.23 10.06 1.30
C PHE A 358 -7.28 9.06 1.74
N TRP A 359 -6.81 7.94 2.28
CA TRP A 359 -7.64 6.94 2.93
C TRP A 359 -7.33 6.86 4.41
N PHE A 360 -8.35 6.57 5.20
CA PHE A 360 -8.23 6.21 6.61
C PHE A 360 -9.21 5.09 6.95
N HIS A 361 -9.05 4.49 8.13
CA HIS A 361 -10.00 3.52 8.67
C HIS A 361 -10.63 4.06 9.95
N THR A 362 -11.96 4.03 10.07
CA THR A 362 -12.67 4.73 11.18
C THR A 362 -12.27 4.24 12.56
N ALA A 363 -11.95 2.96 12.72
CA ALA A 363 -11.47 2.39 13.99
C ALA A 363 -10.13 2.95 14.49
N PHE A 364 -9.40 3.69 13.66
CA PHE A 364 -8.09 4.28 14.01
C PHE A 364 -8.12 5.81 14.03
N VAL A 365 -9.31 6.43 14.00
CA VAL A 365 -9.43 7.87 14.20
C VAL A 365 -9.34 8.16 15.70
N PRO A 366 -8.38 8.99 16.16
CA PRO A 366 -8.19 9.23 17.58
C PRO A 366 -9.32 10.09 18.17
N ARG A 367 -9.56 9.89 19.47
CA ARG A 367 -10.31 10.84 20.31
C ARG A 367 -9.37 11.93 20.80
N VAL A 368 -9.78 13.18 20.68
CA VAL A 368 -9.06 14.37 21.13
C VAL A 368 -9.96 15.09 22.15
N GLY A 369 -9.72 14.87 23.44
CA GLY A 369 -10.68 15.29 24.48
C GLY A 369 -12.06 14.69 24.23
N ASP A 370 -13.07 15.55 24.09
CA ASP A 370 -14.47 15.13 23.93
C ASP A 370 -14.93 14.91 22.47
N HIS A 371 -14.03 15.06 21.49
CA HIS A 371 -14.38 14.92 20.06
C HIS A 371 -13.48 13.91 19.33
N VAL A 372 -13.91 13.48 18.15
CA VAL A 372 -13.17 12.56 17.28
C VAL A 372 -12.62 13.37 16.11
N GLU A 373 -11.30 13.39 15.92
CA GLU A 373 -10.66 14.21 14.87
C GLU A 373 -9.55 13.43 14.18
N LEU A 374 -9.53 13.45 12.85
CA LEU A 374 -8.38 13.01 12.06
C LEU A 374 -7.65 14.22 11.50
N ALA A 375 -6.42 14.48 11.95
CA ALA A 375 -5.55 15.50 11.38
C ALA A 375 -4.46 14.83 10.53
N LEU A 376 -4.30 15.28 9.28
CA LEU A 376 -3.27 14.82 8.37
C LEU A 376 -2.46 16.00 7.84
N ALA A 377 -1.14 15.94 8.04
CA ALA A 377 -0.22 16.92 7.50
C ALA A 377 -0.07 16.77 5.98
N LYS A 378 0.50 17.79 5.32
CA LYS A 378 0.82 17.78 3.88
C LYS A 378 1.56 16.51 3.45
N SER A 379 2.50 16.06 4.27
CA SER A 379 3.34 14.87 4.05
C SER A 379 2.57 13.54 4.11
N GLU A 380 1.30 13.57 4.52
CA GLU A 380 0.45 12.38 4.73
C GLU A 380 -0.70 12.28 3.73
N ILE A 381 -0.83 13.25 2.81
CA ILE A 381 -1.90 13.33 1.82
C ILE A 381 -1.37 12.95 0.43
N ASP A 382 -2.01 11.96 -0.22
CA ASP A 382 -1.58 11.48 -1.53
C ASP A 382 -1.68 12.56 -2.60
N LYS A 383 -0.69 12.58 -3.49
CA LYS A 383 -0.41 13.62 -4.50
C LYS A 383 0.00 14.97 -3.91
N VAL A 384 -0.60 15.42 -2.81
CA VAL A 384 -0.31 16.72 -2.16
C VAL A 384 1.11 16.73 -1.60
N ALA A 385 1.55 15.66 -0.94
CA ALA A 385 2.91 15.55 -0.40
C ALA A 385 4.00 15.74 -1.46
N LYS A 386 3.72 15.38 -2.73
CA LYS A 386 4.68 15.53 -3.84
C LYS A 386 4.97 16.98 -4.19
N ASP A 387 4.12 17.91 -3.78
CA ASP A 387 4.33 19.35 -4.01
C ASP A 387 5.56 19.89 -3.26
N ALA A 388 5.97 19.27 -2.15
CA ALA A 388 7.19 19.63 -1.43
C ALA A 388 8.44 19.49 -2.33
N LYS A 389 8.51 18.44 -3.15
CA LYS A 389 9.59 18.21 -4.14
C LYS A 389 9.64 19.28 -5.24
N HIS A 390 8.61 20.10 -5.36
CA HIS A 390 8.51 21.17 -6.34
C HIS A 390 8.59 22.55 -5.70
N GLY A 391 9.05 22.66 -4.45
CA GLY A 391 9.21 23.92 -3.73
C GLY A 391 7.89 24.53 -3.26
N HIS A 392 6.92 23.69 -2.84
CA HIS A 392 5.66 24.15 -2.24
C HIS A 392 4.82 25.06 -3.15
N LYS A 393 4.89 24.85 -4.48
CA LYS A 393 4.27 25.74 -5.47
C LYS A 393 2.75 25.75 -5.43
N LYS A 394 2.09 24.68 -4.97
CA LYS A 394 0.63 24.55 -4.98
C LYS A 394 0.01 24.62 -3.60
N PHE A 395 0.70 24.11 -2.58
CA PHE A 395 0.22 24.04 -1.21
C PHE A 395 1.28 24.62 -0.27
N SER A 396 0.83 25.33 0.77
CA SER A 396 1.72 25.80 1.84
C SER A 396 2.55 24.66 2.44
N PRO A 397 3.77 24.91 2.97
CA PRO A 397 4.46 23.94 3.83
C PRO A 397 3.58 23.41 4.97
N GLU A 398 2.87 24.30 5.65
CA GLU A 398 1.98 23.98 6.78
C GLU A 398 0.58 23.51 6.36
N PHE A 399 0.39 23.14 5.09
CA PHE A 399 -0.91 22.66 4.66
C PHE A 399 -1.28 21.37 5.41
N ALA A 400 -2.47 21.33 5.98
CA ALA A 400 -3.01 20.13 6.60
C ALA A 400 -4.53 20.04 6.38
N VAL A 401 -5.07 18.84 6.51
CA VAL A 401 -6.50 18.58 6.48
C VAL A 401 -6.91 17.99 7.82
N ARG A 402 -7.94 18.57 8.45
CA ARG A 402 -8.57 18.00 9.64
C ARG A 402 -10.00 17.61 9.33
N LEU A 403 -10.39 16.41 9.75
CA LEU A 403 -11.75 15.91 9.66
C LEU A 403 -12.31 15.81 11.07
N ARG A 404 -13.41 16.51 11.34
CA ARG A 404 -14.11 16.44 12.64
C ARG A 404 -15.28 15.50 12.53
N PHE A 405 -15.42 14.65 13.53
CA PHE A 405 -16.47 13.64 13.60
C PHE A 405 -17.22 13.68 14.93
N ASP A 406 -18.50 13.36 14.86
CA ASP A 406 -19.27 12.88 15.99
C ASP A 406 -19.29 11.34 15.99
N VAL A 407 -19.54 10.73 17.15
CA VAL A 407 -19.94 9.32 17.20
C VAL A 407 -21.35 9.20 16.62
N ALA A 408 -21.57 8.21 15.75
CA ALA A 408 -22.89 8.02 15.14
C ALA A 408 -23.95 7.66 16.20
N THR A 409 -25.09 8.34 16.13
CA THR A 409 -26.26 8.05 16.97
C THR A 409 -27.13 6.97 16.32
N PRO A 410 -28.04 6.31 17.08
CA PRO A 410 -29.03 5.40 16.48
C PRO A 410 -29.86 6.03 15.35
N GLN A 411 -30.12 7.34 15.44
CA GLN A 411 -30.86 8.09 14.41
C GLN A 411 -30.05 8.23 13.11
N ASP A 412 -28.74 8.50 13.21
CA ASP A 412 -27.86 8.57 12.04
C ASP A 412 -27.80 7.21 11.31
N LEU A 413 -27.77 6.10 12.07
CA LEU A 413 -27.77 4.74 11.52
C LEU A 413 -29.10 4.39 10.85
N ALA A 414 -30.23 4.73 11.48
CA ALA A 414 -31.56 4.50 10.93
C ALA A 414 -31.77 5.25 9.61
N LYS A 415 -31.30 6.50 9.52
CA LYS A 415 -31.38 7.30 8.29
C LYS A 415 -30.59 6.66 7.15
N ALA A 416 -29.37 6.19 7.40
CA ALA A 416 -28.56 5.55 6.36
C ALA A 416 -29.17 4.23 5.85
N ALA A 417 -29.84 3.47 6.73
CA ALA A 417 -30.56 2.26 6.33
C ALA A 417 -31.76 2.57 5.41
N ALA A 418 -32.44 3.70 5.63
CA ALA A 418 -33.56 4.15 4.79
C ALA A 418 -33.12 4.67 3.41
N ASP A 419 -31.91 5.26 3.33
CA ASP A 419 -31.35 5.83 2.10
C ASP A 419 -30.67 4.77 1.18
N THR A 420 -30.58 3.51 1.62
CA THR A 420 -30.02 2.40 0.82
C THR A 420 -31.17 1.65 0.13
N PRO A 421 -31.34 1.72 -1.20
CA PRO A 421 -32.37 0.94 -1.88
C PRO A 421 -32.11 -0.56 -1.73
N ALA A 422 -33.19 -1.31 -1.47
CA ALA A 422 -33.21 -2.75 -1.24
C ALA A 422 -32.62 -3.58 -2.39
#